data_AF-A0A9N9C6T6-F1
#
_entry.id   AF-A0A9N9C6T6-F1
#
_cell.length_a   1.000
_cell.length_b   1.000
_cell.length_c   1.000
_cell.angle_alpha   90.00
_cell.angle_beta   90.00
_cell.angle_gamma   90.00
#
_symmetry.space_group_name_H-M   'P 1'
#
loop_
_entity.id
_entity.type
_entity.pdbx_description
1 polymer ?
#
loop_
_entity_poly.entity_id
_entity_poly.type
_entity_poly.pdbx_seq_one_letter_code
_entity_poly.pdbx_strand_id
1 'polypeptide(L)'
;MISFDVYKCLLVFSILCSLTRPVLSDCLNAPIENFDYFPNKIIFNTEVGKRAFDVTYHDTYVVVTSKKFLETYVLYCTAAQPAGAPADATSYIQVPVKNVAVYDPSIISFIEILGEELKLKYVLDKKTITSPCLQKHNDLYEQLSPVNTAQMAGTDVIFQRSPSITGGKFVSIFIDEETKGLKGAEWIKFISLFFNKTDVANEAYNQILNNYLCHVDNLSKVPNKTKKTIAWVSLESDNTFTIKHSLFYSNITMDAAAYPLISMMSNVDVVDLHKELNDAYIVIDLSELTPPNDTLDAWKRLFGYQTSIEKLPNFLTQKRLFRTRKLLNKMAHNDWDETSPSRPDLVLQDLIAIQYPSYQKDYYVRWFDKFAETGDVEILTEQQCDESTFGLPKNDFGTCVPMQFTGDNKDINGNKVNAKDGDGKYDDNNSNDENKKKVKPGVIVAGALAGAFVILGLGVWSLIVARRKYRERFVKLKDEHESQSKGVKEVNEK
;
A
#
# COMPACT_ATOMS: atom_id res chain seq x y z
N MET A 1 32.45 47.44 -7.38
CA MET A 1 33.01 46.29 -8.15
C MET A 1 33.88 45.51 -7.16
N ILE A 2 33.63 44.27 -6.74
CA ILE A 2 32.81 43.15 -7.20
C ILE A 2 32.38 42.42 -5.91
N SER A 3 31.07 42.38 -5.62
CA SER A 3 30.47 41.52 -4.60
C SER A 3 29.62 40.50 -5.35
N PHE A 4 30.27 39.51 -5.96
CA PHE A 4 29.61 38.44 -6.69
C PHE A 4 29.26 37.29 -5.74
N ASP A 5 28.01 37.32 -5.28
CA ASP A 5 27.12 36.18 -5.00
C ASP A 5 27.75 34.78 -4.84
N VAL A 6 28.47 34.57 -3.72
CA VAL A 6 28.88 33.23 -3.25
C VAL A 6 27.67 32.31 -3.08
N TYR A 7 26.50 32.87 -2.73
CA TYR A 7 25.24 32.13 -2.61
C TYR A 7 24.69 31.62 -3.95
N LYS A 8 24.82 32.38 -5.05
CA LYS A 8 24.41 31.88 -6.37
C LYS A 8 25.37 30.83 -6.88
N CYS A 9 26.66 30.95 -6.61
CA CYS A 9 27.64 29.89 -6.94
C CYS A 9 27.34 28.59 -6.18
N LEU A 10 27.01 28.63 -4.89
CA LEU A 10 26.67 27.44 -4.10
C LEU A 10 25.36 26.76 -4.58
N LEU A 11 24.34 27.55 -4.94
CA LEU A 11 23.08 27.03 -5.49
C LEU A 11 23.28 26.44 -6.88
N VAL A 12 24.09 27.10 -7.72
CA VAL A 12 24.44 26.59 -9.05
C VAL A 12 25.31 25.33 -8.93
N PHE A 13 26.23 25.25 -7.95
CA PHE A 13 27.02 24.03 -7.70
C PHE A 13 26.17 22.88 -7.15
N SER A 14 25.17 23.14 -6.29
CA SER A 14 24.26 22.09 -5.81
C SER A 14 23.33 21.59 -6.91
N ILE A 15 22.89 22.48 -7.81
CA ILE A 15 22.09 22.14 -8.99
C ILE A 15 22.95 21.42 -10.04
N LEU A 16 24.20 21.82 -10.26
CA LEU A 16 25.12 21.08 -11.14
C LEU A 16 25.48 19.71 -10.56
N CYS A 17 25.69 19.60 -9.25
CA CYS A 17 25.99 18.33 -8.59
C CYS A 17 24.78 17.36 -8.57
N SER A 18 23.54 17.87 -8.64
CA SER A 18 22.35 17.04 -8.84
C SER A 18 22.10 16.69 -10.31
N LEU A 19 22.57 17.52 -11.26
CA LEU A 19 22.51 17.26 -12.70
C LEU A 19 23.65 16.36 -13.22
N THR A 20 24.75 16.19 -12.48
CA THR A 20 25.87 15.31 -12.84
C THR A 20 25.84 13.96 -12.16
N ARG A 21 24.83 13.63 -11.33
CA ARG A 21 24.68 12.26 -10.87
C ARG A 21 24.32 11.42 -12.09
N PRO A 22 25.15 10.46 -12.52
CA PRO A 22 24.74 9.54 -13.57
C PRO A 22 23.44 8.90 -13.10
N VAL A 23 22.36 9.13 -13.84
CA VAL A 23 21.15 8.34 -13.66
C VAL A 23 21.58 6.93 -13.98
N LEU A 24 21.69 6.11 -12.94
CA LEU A 24 22.28 4.79 -12.96
C LEU A 24 21.31 3.79 -13.61
N SER A 25 20.79 4.12 -14.78
CA SER A 25 19.77 3.33 -15.47
C SER A 25 20.34 2.05 -16.07
N ASP A 26 21.66 1.85 -16.08
CA ASP A 26 22.28 0.66 -16.67
C ASP A 26 23.61 0.26 -16.00
N CYS A 27 23.63 0.12 -14.67
CA CYS A 27 24.80 -0.38 -13.95
C CYS A 27 24.96 -1.92 -14.01
N LEU A 28 24.01 -2.65 -14.59
CA LEU A 28 24.04 -4.12 -14.65
C LEU A 28 25.32 -4.68 -15.30
N ASN A 29 25.93 -3.94 -16.22
CA ASN A 29 27.18 -4.31 -16.87
C ASN A 29 28.39 -3.52 -16.36
N ALA A 30 28.23 -2.71 -15.31
CA ALA A 30 29.30 -1.90 -14.75
C ALA A 30 30.36 -2.79 -14.08
N PRO A 31 31.65 -2.44 -14.20
CA PRO A 31 32.71 -3.06 -13.40
C PRO A 31 32.49 -2.77 -11.92
N ILE A 32 33.10 -3.57 -11.05
CA ILE A 32 33.10 -3.31 -9.60
C ILE A 32 34.14 -2.22 -9.34
N GLU A 33 33.68 -0.99 -9.09
CA GLU A 33 34.52 0.16 -8.75
C GLU A 33 34.12 0.75 -7.38
N ASN A 34 34.99 1.60 -6.80
CA ASN A 34 34.67 2.38 -5.60
C ASN A 34 33.72 3.54 -5.97
N PHE A 35 32.48 3.19 -6.27
CA PHE A 35 31.40 4.09 -6.64
C PHE A 35 30.11 3.65 -5.94
N ASP A 36 29.34 4.60 -5.41
CA ASP A 36 28.04 4.30 -4.78
C ASP A 36 26.98 4.05 -5.86
N TYR A 37 26.69 2.78 -6.13
CA TYR A 37 25.65 2.32 -7.05
C TYR A 37 24.24 2.44 -6.45
N PHE A 38 24.11 2.81 -5.17
CA PHE A 38 22.85 2.93 -4.44
C PHE A 38 22.74 4.29 -3.71
N PRO A 39 22.85 5.42 -4.43
CA PRO A 39 22.90 6.75 -3.82
C PRO A 39 21.58 7.15 -3.13
N ASN A 40 20.48 6.51 -3.53
CA ASN A 40 19.15 6.75 -3.00
C ASN A 40 18.82 5.70 -1.95
N LYS A 41 18.53 6.15 -0.73
CA LYS A 41 18.39 5.28 0.45
C LYS A 41 16.97 5.29 0.98
N ILE A 42 16.54 4.14 1.51
CA ILE A 42 15.24 4.02 2.18
C ILE A 42 15.22 4.92 3.40
N ILE A 43 14.15 5.70 3.52
CA ILE A 43 13.89 6.53 4.69
C ILE A 43 12.82 5.84 5.52
N PHE A 44 13.21 5.23 6.64
CA PHE A 44 12.25 4.64 7.56
C PHE A 44 11.55 5.72 8.38
N ASN A 45 10.23 5.62 8.50
CA ASN A 45 9.48 6.51 9.39
C ASN A 45 9.42 5.90 10.80
N THR A 46 9.89 6.66 11.79
CA THR A 46 9.95 6.21 13.19
C THR A 46 8.59 6.16 13.88
N GLU A 47 7.59 6.88 13.37
CA GLU A 47 6.26 7.01 13.98
C GLU A 47 5.41 5.74 13.82
N VAL A 48 5.72 4.92 12.83
CA VAL A 48 4.90 3.75 12.47
C VAL A 48 5.29 2.50 13.29
N GLY A 49 6.35 2.58 14.11
CA GLY A 49 6.81 1.50 14.98
C GLY A 49 7.98 0.68 14.44
N LYS A 50 8.25 -0.49 15.03
CA LYS A 50 9.41 -1.35 14.68
C LYS A 50 9.43 -1.71 13.19
N ARG A 51 10.62 -1.68 12.58
CA ARG A 51 10.83 -2.01 11.16
C ARG A 51 10.63 -3.51 10.93
N ALA A 52 9.99 -3.88 9.81
CA ALA A 52 9.81 -5.29 9.40
C ALA A 52 11.07 -5.90 8.77
N PHE A 53 11.96 -5.06 8.25
CA PHE A 53 13.22 -5.43 7.63
C PHE A 53 14.29 -4.38 7.94
N ASP A 54 15.56 -4.78 7.87
CA ASP A 54 16.71 -3.87 7.95
C ASP A 54 17.42 -3.79 6.60
N VAL A 55 18.09 -2.66 6.36
CA VAL A 55 18.80 -2.39 5.11
C VAL A 55 20.15 -1.77 5.43
N THR A 56 21.22 -2.38 4.93
CA THR A 56 22.59 -1.88 5.04
C THR A 56 23.12 -1.59 3.65
N TYR A 57 23.59 -0.37 3.43
CA TYR A 57 24.11 0.09 2.15
C TYR A 57 25.63 0.00 2.15
N HIS A 58 26.17 -0.58 1.09
CA HIS A 58 27.56 -0.51 0.70
C HIS A 58 27.64 0.14 -0.69
N ASP A 59 28.84 0.53 -1.11
CA ASP A 59 29.01 1.21 -2.39
C ASP A 59 28.51 0.35 -3.57
N THR A 60 28.84 -0.94 -3.59
CA THR A 60 28.54 -1.84 -4.72
C THR A 60 27.35 -2.78 -4.49
N TYR A 61 26.79 -2.82 -3.28
CA TYR A 61 25.65 -3.68 -2.95
C TYR A 61 24.86 -3.21 -1.74
N VAL A 62 23.63 -3.71 -1.63
CA VAL A 62 22.74 -3.50 -0.50
C VAL A 62 22.41 -4.84 0.13
N VAL A 63 22.53 -4.93 1.46
CA VAL A 63 22.09 -6.09 2.24
C VAL A 63 20.72 -5.77 2.82
N VAL A 64 19.74 -6.64 2.58
CA VAL A 64 18.38 -6.51 3.08
C VAL A 64 18.04 -7.75 3.90
N THR A 65 17.63 -7.57 5.15
CA THR A 65 17.28 -8.69 6.03
C THR A 65 15.83 -8.59 6.47
N SER A 66 15.02 -9.58 6.11
CA SER A 66 13.66 -9.75 6.62
C SER A 66 13.70 -10.24 8.06
N LYS A 67 13.06 -9.52 9.00
CA LYS A 67 13.09 -9.90 10.42
C LYS A 67 12.21 -11.08 10.77
N LYS A 68 11.12 -11.26 10.01
CA LYS A 68 10.16 -12.34 10.27
C LYS A 68 10.74 -13.70 9.86
N PHE A 69 11.37 -13.76 8.69
CA PHE A 69 11.85 -15.02 8.11
C PHE A 69 13.36 -15.22 8.25
N LEU A 70 14.09 -14.21 8.74
CA LEU A 70 15.55 -14.20 8.83
C LEU A 70 16.24 -14.45 7.47
N GLU A 71 15.54 -14.14 6.38
CA GLU A 71 16.07 -14.20 5.02
C GLU A 71 16.90 -12.94 4.74
N THR A 72 18.10 -13.13 4.20
CA THR A 72 19.03 -12.06 3.85
C THR A 72 19.30 -12.04 2.35
N TYR A 73 19.02 -10.92 1.71
CA TYR A 73 19.20 -10.72 0.28
C TYR A 73 20.33 -9.73 0.04
N VAL A 74 21.27 -10.10 -0.84
CA VAL A 74 22.31 -9.20 -1.34
C VAL A 74 21.88 -8.70 -2.72
N LEU A 75 21.62 -7.40 -2.82
CA LEU A 75 21.22 -6.73 -4.04
C LEU A 75 22.43 -5.99 -4.62
N TYR A 76 22.75 -6.22 -5.89
CA TYR A 76 23.92 -5.62 -6.53
C TYR A 76 23.61 -5.15 -7.94
N CYS A 77 24.26 -4.06 -8.37
CA CYS A 77 24.09 -3.53 -9.72
C CYS A 77 25.44 -3.50 -10.46
N THR A 78 26.10 -4.64 -10.54
CA THR A 78 27.40 -4.81 -11.22
C THR A 78 27.39 -6.11 -12.03
N ALA A 79 28.26 -6.23 -13.03
CA ALA A 79 28.31 -7.40 -13.93
C ALA A 79 28.62 -8.73 -13.21
N ALA A 80 29.35 -8.65 -12.10
CA ALA A 80 29.66 -9.77 -11.23
C ALA A 80 29.15 -9.51 -9.82
N GLN A 81 28.92 -10.59 -9.07
CA GLN A 81 28.61 -10.49 -7.66
C GLN A 81 29.75 -9.79 -6.90
N PRO A 82 29.42 -8.89 -5.96
CA PRO A 82 30.41 -8.12 -5.19
C PRO A 82 31.24 -9.02 -4.26
N ALA A 83 32.55 -8.79 -4.21
CA ALA A 83 33.41 -9.42 -3.22
C ALA A 83 33.13 -8.83 -1.81
N GLY A 84 33.19 -9.66 -0.77
CA GLY A 84 33.00 -9.23 0.62
C GLY A 84 31.54 -9.08 1.07
N ALA A 85 30.56 -9.43 0.22
CA ALA A 85 29.18 -9.60 0.65
C ALA A 85 29.03 -10.85 1.55
N PRO A 86 28.01 -10.91 2.43
CA PRO A 86 27.80 -12.04 3.34
C PRO A 86 27.64 -13.38 2.59
N ALA A 87 28.57 -14.31 2.81
CA ALA A 87 28.58 -15.60 2.13
C ALA A 87 27.35 -16.48 2.47
N ASP A 88 26.72 -16.23 3.61
CA ASP A 88 25.53 -16.91 4.13
C ASP A 88 24.21 -16.21 3.73
N ALA A 89 24.25 -15.24 2.80
CA ALA A 89 23.03 -14.64 2.28
C ALA A 89 22.13 -15.69 1.61
N THR A 90 20.82 -15.57 1.85
CA THR A 90 19.77 -16.42 1.27
C THR A 90 19.78 -16.37 -0.26
N SER A 91 19.98 -15.17 -0.83
CA SER A 91 20.06 -14.97 -2.26
C SER A 91 20.91 -13.77 -2.64
N TYR A 92 21.52 -13.86 -3.82
CA TYR A 92 22.20 -12.76 -4.51
C TYR A 92 21.38 -12.38 -5.74
N ILE A 93 20.87 -11.15 -5.79
CA ILE A 93 19.97 -10.71 -6.85
C ILE A 93 20.55 -9.46 -7.50
N GLN A 94 20.73 -9.54 -8.82
CA GLN A 94 21.17 -8.39 -9.61
C GLN A 94 19.97 -7.44 -9.81
N VAL A 95 20.15 -6.15 -9.51
CA VAL A 95 19.11 -5.12 -9.58
C VAL A 95 19.57 -3.99 -10.50
N PRO A 96 18.68 -3.25 -11.19
CA PRO A 96 17.23 -3.45 -11.21
C PRO A 96 16.83 -4.72 -11.97
N VAL A 97 15.91 -5.49 -11.39
CA VAL A 97 15.34 -6.70 -12.03
C VAL A 97 14.55 -6.33 -13.29
N LYS A 98 14.46 -7.26 -14.25
CA LYS A 98 13.77 -7.10 -15.55
C LYS A 98 12.66 -8.13 -15.76
N ASN A 99 12.82 -9.34 -15.23
CA ASN A 99 11.88 -10.44 -15.36
C ASN A 99 11.33 -10.79 -13.97
N VAL A 100 10.15 -10.27 -13.63
CA VAL A 100 9.54 -10.45 -12.31
C VAL A 100 8.44 -11.48 -12.37
N ALA A 101 8.40 -12.36 -11.38
CA ALA A 101 7.23 -13.19 -11.12
C ALA A 101 6.57 -12.82 -9.79
N VAL A 102 5.25 -12.94 -9.75
CA VAL A 102 4.45 -12.70 -8.55
C VAL A 102 3.65 -13.94 -8.18
N TYR A 103 3.89 -14.45 -6.98
CA TYR A 103 3.18 -15.60 -6.42
C TYR A 103 1.87 -15.21 -5.74
N ASP A 104 1.83 -14.05 -5.10
CA ASP A 104 0.64 -13.55 -4.39
C ASP A 104 0.22 -12.19 -4.98
N PRO A 105 -1.04 -12.03 -5.39
CA PRO A 105 -1.50 -10.83 -6.09
C PRO A 105 -1.34 -9.54 -5.26
N SER A 106 -1.30 -9.61 -3.91
CA SER A 106 -1.09 -8.41 -3.07
C SER A 106 0.18 -7.62 -3.39
N ILE A 107 1.18 -8.25 -4.03
CA ILE A 107 2.41 -7.59 -4.47
C ILE A 107 2.20 -6.70 -5.70
N ILE A 108 1.20 -6.99 -6.53
CA ILE A 108 0.93 -6.29 -7.79
C ILE A 108 0.75 -4.80 -7.55
N SER A 109 -0.09 -4.44 -6.58
CA SER A 109 -0.38 -3.03 -6.30
C SER A 109 0.87 -2.24 -5.91
N PHE A 110 1.85 -2.87 -5.26
CA PHE A 110 3.15 -2.25 -5.00
C PHE A 110 3.98 -2.06 -6.28
N ILE A 111 4.01 -3.05 -7.17
CA ILE A 111 4.71 -2.95 -8.46
C ILE A 111 4.09 -1.83 -9.32
N GLU A 112 2.77 -1.71 -9.34
CA GLU A 112 2.08 -0.63 -10.03
C GLU A 112 2.40 0.74 -9.44
N ILE A 113 2.45 0.87 -8.11
CA ILE A 113 2.85 2.12 -7.46
C ILE A 113 4.25 2.57 -7.92
N LEU A 114 5.18 1.61 -8.10
CA LEU A 114 6.52 1.89 -8.59
C LEU A 114 6.59 2.18 -10.09
N GLY A 115 5.53 1.88 -10.85
CA GLY A 115 5.51 1.98 -12.31
C GLY A 115 6.36 0.92 -12.99
N GLU A 116 6.38 -0.29 -12.44
CA GLU A 116 7.25 -1.38 -12.90
C GLU A 116 6.47 -2.58 -13.48
N GLU A 117 5.22 -2.37 -13.86
CA GLU A 117 4.30 -3.39 -14.39
C GLU A 117 4.85 -4.08 -15.64
N LEU A 118 5.58 -3.36 -16.49
CA LEU A 118 6.19 -3.89 -17.72
C LEU A 118 7.26 -4.96 -17.47
N LYS A 119 7.76 -5.05 -16.23
CA LYS A 119 8.72 -6.08 -15.81
C LYS A 119 8.05 -7.36 -15.32
N LEU A 120 6.73 -7.35 -15.11
CA LEU A 120 5.97 -8.54 -14.76
C LEU A 120 5.96 -9.52 -15.95
N LYS A 121 6.49 -10.73 -15.73
CA LYS A 121 6.53 -11.81 -16.72
C LYS A 121 5.68 -12.98 -16.33
N TYR A 122 5.53 -13.24 -15.03
CA TYR A 122 4.74 -14.35 -14.56
C TYR A 122 3.88 -14.00 -13.36
N VAL A 123 2.68 -14.57 -13.30
CA VAL A 123 1.83 -14.56 -12.10
C VAL A 123 1.38 -15.99 -11.80
N LEU A 124 1.21 -16.35 -10.53
CA LEU A 124 0.83 -17.73 -10.16
C LEU A 124 -0.50 -18.16 -10.77
N ASP A 125 -1.51 -17.29 -10.73
CA ASP A 125 -2.80 -17.50 -11.39
C ASP A 125 -3.23 -16.21 -12.07
N LYS A 126 -3.40 -16.24 -13.40
CA LYS A 126 -3.86 -15.07 -14.16
C LYS A 126 -5.30 -14.69 -13.84
N LYS A 127 -6.09 -15.64 -13.31
CA LYS A 127 -7.51 -15.44 -13.01
C LYS A 127 -7.73 -14.55 -11.81
N THR A 128 -6.77 -14.48 -10.88
CA THR A 128 -6.89 -13.69 -9.64
C THR A 128 -6.62 -12.21 -9.84
N ILE A 129 -6.10 -11.81 -11.01
CA ILE A 129 -5.69 -10.43 -11.29
C ILE A 129 -6.91 -9.52 -11.36
N THR A 130 -6.90 -8.47 -10.55
CA THR A 130 -7.98 -7.48 -10.44
C THR A 130 -7.60 -6.13 -11.05
N SER A 131 -6.31 -5.79 -11.11
CA SER A 131 -5.79 -4.63 -11.85
C SER A 131 -6.38 -4.49 -13.26
N PRO A 132 -7.13 -3.40 -13.56
CA PRO A 132 -7.62 -3.12 -14.90
C PRO A 132 -6.52 -3.10 -15.97
N CYS A 133 -5.35 -2.54 -15.65
CA CYS A 133 -4.26 -2.43 -16.62
C CYS A 133 -3.58 -3.76 -16.90
N LEU A 134 -3.37 -4.60 -15.89
CA LEU A 134 -2.85 -5.94 -16.14
C LEU A 134 -3.86 -6.85 -16.84
N GLN A 135 -5.17 -6.69 -16.58
CA GLN A 135 -6.21 -7.36 -17.36
C GLN A 135 -6.13 -6.98 -18.85
N LYS A 136 -5.90 -5.69 -19.16
CA LYS A 136 -5.79 -5.20 -20.54
C LYS A 136 -4.52 -5.66 -21.24
N HIS A 137 -3.40 -5.62 -20.54
CA HIS A 137 -2.07 -6.03 -21.02
C HIS A 137 -1.73 -7.46 -20.61
N ASN A 138 -2.72 -8.34 -20.63
CA ASN A 138 -2.56 -9.73 -20.18
C ASN A 138 -1.63 -10.54 -21.09
N ASP A 139 -1.28 -10.05 -22.26
CA ASP A 139 -0.31 -10.63 -23.20
C ASP A 139 1.14 -10.42 -22.74
N LEU A 140 1.39 -9.47 -21.83
CA LEU A 140 2.74 -9.16 -21.34
C LEU A 140 3.28 -10.19 -20.33
N TYR A 141 2.41 -11.01 -19.75
CA TYR A 141 2.76 -11.99 -18.73
C TYR A 141 2.01 -13.32 -18.88
N GLU A 142 2.64 -14.38 -18.39
CA GLU A 142 2.15 -15.75 -18.45
C GLU A 142 1.80 -16.29 -17.06
N GLN A 143 1.09 -17.41 -17.03
CA GLN A 143 0.90 -18.14 -15.77
C GLN A 143 2.19 -18.86 -15.40
N LEU A 144 2.66 -18.66 -14.16
CA LEU A 144 3.84 -19.33 -13.63
C LEU A 144 3.54 -20.80 -13.35
N SER A 145 4.39 -21.68 -13.86
CA SER A 145 4.45 -23.08 -13.44
C SER A 145 5.71 -23.30 -12.62
N PRO A 146 5.63 -23.54 -11.30
CA PRO A 146 6.80 -23.69 -10.44
C PRO A 146 7.72 -24.85 -10.81
N VAL A 147 7.19 -25.83 -11.57
CA VAL A 147 7.93 -26.99 -12.08
C VAL A 147 8.60 -26.72 -13.43
N ASN A 148 8.31 -25.59 -14.07
CA ASN A 148 8.89 -25.22 -15.37
C ASN A 148 10.26 -24.58 -15.16
N THR A 149 11.31 -25.37 -15.35
CA THR A 149 12.71 -24.93 -15.15
C THR A 149 13.12 -23.79 -16.07
N ALA A 150 12.56 -23.65 -17.26
CA ALA A 150 12.86 -22.55 -18.18
C ALA A 150 12.29 -21.22 -17.66
N GLN A 151 11.05 -21.20 -17.16
CA GLN A 151 10.45 -20.03 -16.51
C GLN A 151 11.25 -19.62 -15.26
N MET A 152 11.63 -20.60 -14.42
CA MET A 152 12.43 -20.36 -13.21
C MET A 152 13.83 -19.83 -13.55
N ALA A 153 14.46 -20.34 -14.61
CA ALA A 153 15.76 -19.86 -15.07
C ALA A 153 15.69 -18.43 -15.65
N GLY A 154 14.64 -18.09 -16.38
CA GLY A 154 14.44 -16.78 -17.03
C GLY A 154 13.92 -15.66 -16.12
N THR A 155 13.41 -15.99 -14.93
CA THR A 155 12.93 -15.01 -13.94
C THR A 155 14.12 -14.43 -13.15
N ASP A 156 14.11 -13.17 -12.77
CA ASP A 156 15.14 -12.57 -11.91
C ASP A 156 14.77 -12.67 -10.43
N VAL A 157 13.49 -12.44 -10.12
CA VAL A 157 12.92 -12.50 -8.76
C VAL A 157 11.49 -13.01 -8.77
N ILE A 158 11.13 -13.80 -7.75
CA ILE A 158 9.78 -14.30 -7.50
C ILE A 158 9.32 -13.75 -6.16
N PHE A 159 8.42 -12.77 -6.17
CA PHE A 159 7.86 -12.23 -4.94
C PHE A 159 6.71 -13.09 -4.43
N GLN A 160 6.70 -13.36 -3.13
CA GLN A 160 5.62 -14.09 -2.46
C GLN A 160 5.22 -13.43 -1.14
N ARG A 161 3.98 -13.65 -0.72
CA ARG A 161 3.47 -13.27 0.60
C ARG A 161 3.60 -14.48 1.53
N SER A 162 4.55 -14.40 2.47
CA SER A 162 5.05 -15.49 3.31
C SER A 162 5.75 -16.63 2.54
N PRO A 163 6.81 -17.23 3.09
CA PRO A 163 7.58 -18.24 2.40
C PRO A 163 6.80 -19.55 2.30
N SER A 164 6.42 -19.92 1.08
CA SER A 164 6.09 -21.30 0.74
C SER A 164 7.35 -22.07 0.31
N ILE A 165 8.31 -21.35 -0.27
CA ILE A 165 9.60 -21.83 -0.76
C ILE A 165 10.65 -20.77 -0.39
N THR A 166 11.76 -21.17 0.22
CA THR A 166 12.84 -20.24 0.62
C THR A 166 14.09 -20.41 -0.23
N GLY A 167 14.84 -19.33 -0.44
CA GLY A 167 16.10 -19.36 -1.18
C GLY A 167 15.97 -19.25 -2.70
N GLY A 168 17.10 -19.23 -3.39
CA GLY A 168 17.14 -19.09 -4.85
C GLY A 168 16.65 -17.70 -5.28
N LYS A 169 15.59 -17.63 -6.10
CA LYS A 169 15.02 -16.37 -6.59
C LYS A 169 13.79 -15.91 -5.81
N PHE A 170 13.38 -16.67 -4.79
CA PHE A 170 12.21 -16.35 -3.98
C PHE A 170 12.53 -15.25 -2.97
N VAL A 171 11.66 -14.25 -2.93
CA VAL A 171 11.74 -13.12 -2.02
C VAL A 171 10.42 -12.99 -1.29
N SER A 172 10.46 -13.09 0.03
CA SER A 172 9.26 -13.14 0.87
C SER A 172 9.00 -11.79 1.54
N ILE A 173 7.79 -11.28 1.35
CA ILE A 173 7.24 -10.20 2.18
C ILE A 173 6.30 -10.78 3.22
N PHE A 174 6.10 -10.07 4.34
CA PHE A 174 5.17 -10.48 5.39
C PHE A 174 4.12 -9.39 5.63
N ILE A 175 2.94 -9.62 5.07
CA ILE A 175 1.76 -8.81 5.30
C ILE A 175 0.61 -9.76 5.60
N ASP A 176 0.15 -9.76 6.84
CA ASP A 176 -0.95 -10.57 7.32
C ASP A 176 -1.83 -9.76 8.26
N GLU A 177 -2.82 -10.40 8.88
CA GLU A 177 -3.72 -9.72 9.81
C GLU A 177 -3.03 -9.27 11.11
N GLU A 178 -1.80 -9.74 11.38
CA GLU A 178 -0.95 -9.25 12.47
C GLU A 178 -0.10 -8.03 12.07
N THR A 179 -0.27 -7.55 10.84
CA THR A 179 0.42 -6.38 10.30
C THR A 179 -0.51 -5.17 10.28
N LYS A 180 -0.19 -4.14 11.08
CA LYS A 180 -0.91 -2.86 11.05
C LYS A 180 -0.96 -2.28 9.63
N GLY A 181 -2.04 -1.58 9.27
CA GLY A 181 -2.26 -1.07 7.90
C GLY A 181 -1.06 -0.32 7.33
N LEU A 182 -0.60 0.74 8.00
CA LEU A 182 0.57 1.53 7.55
C LEU A 182 1.89 0.74 7.54
N LYS A 183 1.99 -0.38 8.26
CA LYS A 183 3.14 -1.30 8.16
C LYS A 183 3.06 -2.18 6.93
N GLY A 184 1.86 -2.59 6.52
CA GLY A 184 1.63 -3.25 5.24
C GLY A 184 2.12 -2.38 4.07
N ALA A 185 1.69 -1.12 4.03
CA ALA A 185 2.11 -0.18 2.99
C ALA A 185 3.63 0.10 2.98
N GLU A 186 4.33 -0.01 4.12
CA GLU A 186 5.78 0.26 4.20
C GLU A 186 6.61 -0.75 3.39
N TRP A 187 6.07 -1.92 3.07
CA TRP A 187 6.71 -2.91 2.20
C TRP A 187 6.98 -2.42 0.78
N ILE A 188 6.33 -1.34 0.33
CA ILE A 188 6.71 -0.66 -0.93
C ILE A 188 8.20 -0.31 -0.95
N LYS A 189 8.77 0.08 0.19
CA LYS A 189 10.18 0.45 0.32
C LYS A 189 11.07 -0.78 0.11
N PHE A 190 10.73 -1.92 0.71
CA PHE A 190 11.45 -3.18 0.50
C PHE A 190 11.42 -3.60 -0.98
N ILE A 191 10.22 -3.64 -1.58
CA ILE A 191 10.03 -4.04 -2.97
C ILE A 191 10.80 -3.11 -3.91
N SER A 192 10.85 -1.81 -3.61
CA SER A 192 11.55 -0.82 -4.44
C SER A 192 13.04 -1.05 -4.61
N LEU A 193 13.69 -1.75 -3.67
CA LEU A 193 15.12 -2.04 -3.73
C LEU A 193 15.46 -2.92 -4.94
N PHE A 194 14.57 -3.86 -5.28
CA PHE A 194 14.73 -4.76 -6.42
C PHE A 194 14.64 -4.04 -7.76
N PHE A 195 14.00 -2.87 -7.79
CA PHE A 195 13.81 -2.04 -8.98
C PHE A 195 14.73 -0.81 -9.02
N ASN A 196 15.54 -0.59 -7.97
CA ASN A 196 16.29 0.66 -7.76
C ASN A 196 15.37 1.91 -7.78
N LYS A 197 14.20 1.82 -7.13
CA LYS A 197 13.12 2.83 -7.12
C LYS A 197 12.87 3.44 -5.73
N THR A 198 13.90 3.52 -4.91
CA THR A 198 13.78 3.92 -3.51
C THR A 198 13.22 5.33 -3.31
N ASP A 199 13.57 6.29 -4.17
CA ASP A 199 12.99 7.64 -4.10
C ASP A 199 11.49 7.64 -4.35
N VAL A 200 11.04 6.91 -5.39
CA VAL A 200 9.62 6.74 -5.72
C VAL A 200 8.87 6.12 -4.55
N ALA A 201 9.42 5.07 -3.94
CA ALA A 201 8.79 4.40 -2.81
C ALA A 201 8.74 5.28 -1.55
N ASN A 202 9.79 6.03 -1.27
CA ASN A 202 9.80 7.00 -0.16
C ASN A 202 8.71 8.06 -0.36
N GLU A 203 8.60 8.62 -1.57
CA GLU A 203 7.58 9.63 -1.89
C GLU A 203 6.16 9.06 -1.79
N ALA A 204 5.89 7.94 -2.45
CA ALA A 204 4.59 7.28 -2.43
C ALA A 204 4.15 6.92 -0.99
N TYR A 205 5.05 6.30 -0.22
CA TYR A 205 4.75 5.95 1.17
C TYR A 205 4.47 7.19 2.03
N ASN A 206 5.24 8.26 1.85
CA ASN A 206 5.02 9.49 2.61
C ASN A 206 3.67 10.13 2.28
N GLN A 207 3.22 10.10 1.03
CA GLN A 207 1.88 10.60 0.66
C GLN A 207 0.77 9.74 1.29
N ILE A 208 0.89 8.42 1.21
CA ILE A 208 -0.05 7.47 1.87
C ILE A 208 -0.11 7.72 3.37
N LEU A 209 1.06 7.84 4.02
CA LEU A 209 1.17 8.10 5.45
C LEU A 209 0.52 9.43 5.84
N ASN A 210 0.82 10.50 5.11
CA ASN A 210 0.30 11.83 5.39
C ASN A 210 -1.23 11.88 5.23
N ASN A 211 -1.77 11.25 4.19
CA ASN A 211 -3.21 11.14 4.00
C ASN A 211 -3.86 10.36 5.14
N TYR A 212 -3.31 9.20 5.49
CA TYR A 212 -3.79 8.39 6.61
C TYR A 212 -3.83 9.18 7.92
N LEU A 213 -2.69 9.77 8.32
CA LEU A 213 -2.59 10.49 9.59
C LEU A 213 -3.46 11.74 9.63
N CYS A 214 -3.62 12.45 8.51
CA CYS A 214 -4.54 13.58 8.43
C CYS A 214 -6.00 13.15 8.71
N HIS A 215 -6.44 12.01 8.19
CA HIS A 215 -7.77 11.49 8.51
C HIS A 215 -7.91 11.11 9.98
N VAL A 216 -6.90 10.44 10.56
CA VAL A 216 -6.88 10.13 12.00
C VAL A 216 -6.96 11.41 12.85
N ASP A 217 -6.17 12.43 12.52
CA ASP A 217 -6.16 13.71 13.24
C ASP A 217 -7.50 14.44 13.16
N ASN A 218 -8.14 14.42 11.99
CA ASN A 218 -9.46 15.00 11.78
C ASN A 218 -10.52 14.36 12.71
N LEU A 219 -10.37 13.07 13.04
CA LEU A 219 -11.28 12.32 13.90
C LEU A 219 -10.93 12.39 15.39
N SER A 220 -9.82 13.05 15.76
CA SER A 220 -9.34 13.12 17.15
C SER A 220 -10.34 13.76 18.14
N LYS A 221 -11.35 14.47 17.64
CA LYS A 221 -12.42 15.10 18.43
C LYS A 221 -13.74 14.34 18.45
N VAL A 222 -13.82 13.16 17.85
CA VAL A 222 -15.00 12.30 17.97
C VAL A 222 -15.15 11.85 19.43
N PRO A 223 -16.24 12.22 20.13
CA PRO A 223 -16.43 11.85 21.53
C PRO A 223 -16.49 10.33 21.71
N ASN A 224 -15.83 9.81 22.75
CA ASN A 224 -15.82 8.37 23.04
C ASN A 224 -17.24 7.78 23.14
N LYS A 225 -18.19 8.51 23.72
CA LYS A 225 -19.60 8.08 23.87
C LYS A 225 -20.37 7.93 22.54
N THR A 226 -19.87 8.51 21.45
CA THR A 226 -20.49 8.45 20.12
C THR A 226 -19.72 7.57 19.13
N LYS A 227 -18.55 7.04 19.52
CA LYS A 227 -17.81 6.09 18.70
C LYS A 227 -18.62 4.81 18.52
N LYS A 228 -18.58 4.23 17.33
CA LYS A 228 -19.34 3.02 17.02
C LYS A 228 -18.52 1.77 17.26
N THR A 229 -19.19 0.68 17.60
CA THR A 229 -18.56 -0.66 17.66
C THR A 229 -18.60 -1.31 16.27
N ILE A 230 -17.47 -1.78 15.76
CA ILE A 230 -17.37 -2.48 14.47
C ILE A 230 -16.89 -3.91 14.72
N ALA A 231 -17.66 -4.88 14.23
CA ALA A 231 -17.30 -6.28 14.27
C ALA A 231 -16.82 -6.76 12.90
N TRP A 232 -15.67 -7.41 12.86
CA TRP A 232 -15.16 -8.11 11.67
C TRP A 232 -15.39 -9.60 11.89
N VAL A 233 -16.22 -10.22 11.07
CA VAL A 233 -16.70 -11.59 11.31
C VAL A 233 -16.38 -12.47 10.12
N SER A 234 -16.03 -13.72 10.38
CA SER A 234 -15.81 -14.73 9.35
C SER A 234 -16.47 -16.04 9.77
N LEU A 235 -17.16 -16.68 8.83
CA LEU A 235 -17.63 -18.07 8.91
C LEU A 235 -16.46 -18.97 8.50
N GLU A 236 -15.90 -19.70 9.46
CA GLU A 236 -14.72 -20.54 9.26
C GLU A 236 -15.11 -21.95 8.79
N SER A 237 -16.20 -22.48 9.33
CA SER A 237 -16.83 -23.74 8.90
C SER A 237 -18.31 -23.74 9.31
N ASP A 238 -19.07 -24.78 8.95
CA ASP A 238 -20.50 -24.86 9.26
C ASP A 238 -20.79 -24.50 10.73
N ASN A 239 -21.53 -23.39 10.92
CA ASN A 239 -21.91 -22.82 12.22
C ASN A 239 -20.75 -22.45 13.17
N THR A 240 -19.52 -22.35 12.67
CA THR A 240 -18.35 -21.91 13.45
C THR A 240 -17.82 -20.59 12.92
N PHE A 241 -17.77 -19.59 13.79
CA PHE A 241 -17.42 -18.22 13.44
C PHE A 241 -16.18 -17.75 14.19
N THR A 242 -15.50 -16.76 13.62
CA THR A 242 -14.48 -15.97 14.30
C THR A 242 -14.84 -14.50 14.24
N ILE A 243 -14.70 -13.80 15.38
CA ILE A 243 -14.70 -12.33 15.41
C ILE A 243 -13.24 -11.88 15.41
N LYS A 244 -12.79 -11.39 14.25
CA LYS A 244 -11.40 -11.02 13.99
C LYS A 244 -11.05 -9.74 14.76
N HIS A 245 -10.01 -9.82 15.56
CA HIS A 245 -9.49 -8.70 16.37
C HIS A 245 -7.94 -8.65 16.35
N SER A 246 -7.30 -9.33 15.40
CA SER A 246 -5.87 -9.25 15.11
C SER A 246 -5.43 -7.80 14.84
N LEU A 247 -4.12 -7.56 14.87
CA LEU A 247 -3.57 -6.20 14.92
C LEU A 247 -4.06 -5.29 13.78
N PHE A 248 -4.25 -5.82 12.57
CA PHE A 248 -4.78 -5.08 11.43
C PHE A 248 -6.19 -4.55 11.73
N TYR A 249 -7.17 -5.44 11.98
CA TYR A 249 -8.57 -5.07 12.18
C TYR A 249 -8.75 -4.17 13.40
N SER A 250 -8.05 -4.46 14.49
CA SER A 250 -8.08 -3.62 15.69
C SER A 250 -7.51 -2.22 15.42
N ASN A 251 -6.34 -2.13 14.79
CA ASN A 251 -5.70 -0.84 14.53
C ASN A 251 -6.51 0.03 13.56
N ILE A 252 -6.93 -0.52 12.42
CA ILE A 252 -7.64 0.26 11.40
C ILE A 252 -9.01 0.74 11.91
N THR A 253 -9.69 -0.07 12.73
CA THR A 253 -10.96 0.28 13.36
C THR A 253 -10.79 1.41 14.38
N MET A 254 -9.76 1.34 15.23
CA MET A 254 -9.48 2.40 16.21
C MET A 254 -9.09 3.72 15.52
N ASP A 255 -8.28 3.65 14.46
CA ASP A 255 -7.83 4.81 13.70
C ASP A 255 -9.00 5.49 12.96
N ALA A 256 -10.05 4.72 12.61
CA ALA A 256 -11.32 5.25 12.10
C ALA A 256 -12.24 5.87 13.19
N ALA A 257 -11.73 6.08 14.41
CA ALA A 257 -12.49 6.53 15.58
C ALA A 257 -13.69 5.63 15.92
N ALA A 258 -13.48 4.32 15.86
CA ALA A 258 -14.42 3.29 16.27
C ALA A 258 -13.83 2.39 17.37
N TYR A 259 -14.67 1.57 18.01
CA TYR A 259 -14.23 0.50 18.89
C TYR A 259 -14.27 -0.84 18.13
N PRO A 260 -13.18 -1.61 18.08
CA PRO A 260 -13.24 -2.97 17.56
C PRO A 260 -14.04 -3.84 18.53
N LEU A 261 -14.92 -4.69 18.00
CA LEU A 261 -15.52 -5.77 18.78
C LEU A 261 -14.47 -6.86 19.00
N ILE A 262 -14.20 -7.17 20.26
CA ILE A 262 -13.18 -8.16 20.66
C ILE A 262 -13.91 -9.34 21.29
N SER A 263 -13.73 -10.52 20.73
CA SER A 263 -14.18 -11.77 21.34
C SER A 263 -12.98 -12.54 21.88
N MET A 264 -13.12 -13.08 23.11
CA MET A 264 -12.12 -13.95 23.74
C MET A 264 -12.26 -15.42 23.30
N MET A 265 -13.28 -15.72 22.50
CA MET A 265 -13.55 -17.06 22.01
C MET A 265 -12.79 -17.30 20.70
N SER A 266 -12.06 -18.42 20.62
CA SER A 266 -11.33 -18.81 19.41
C SER A 266 -12.23 -19.43 18.34
N ASN A 267 -13.36 -20.01 18.75
CA ASN A 267 -14.41 -20.53 17.89
C ASN A 267 -15.75 -20.13 18.52
N VAL A 268 -16.51 -19.29 17.82
CA VAL A 268 -17.78 -18.75 18.27
C VAL A 268 -18.88 -19.56 17.60
N ASP A 269 -19.78 -20.17 18.38
CA ASP A 269 -20.98 -20.81 17.81
C ASP A 269 -22.04 -19.76 17.46
N VAL A 270 -23.11 -20.17 16.76
CA VAL A 270 -24.16 -19.23 16.32
C VAL A 270 -24.87 -18.51 17.48
N VAL A 271 -25.03 -19.15 18.63
CA VAL A 271 -25.75 -18.59 19.79
C VAL A 271 -24.89 -17.52 20.45
N ASP A 272 -23.60 -17.79 20.64
CA ASP A 272 -22.66 -16.83 21.20
C ASP A 272 -22.34 -15.72 20.21
N LEU A 273 -22.31 -16.01 18.90
CA LEU A 273 -22.19 -14.99 17.86
C LEU A 273 -23.32 -13.97 17.98
N HIS A 274 -24.57 -14.42 18.14
CA HIS A 274 -25.71 -13.52 18.28
C HIS A 274 -25.61 -12.62 19.51
N LYS A 275 -25.08 -13.14 20.63
CA LYS A 275 -24.85 -12.35 21.85
C LYS A 275 -23.81 -11.27 21.61
N GLU A 276 -22.66 -11.65 21.03
CA GLU A 276 -21.56 -10.73 20.74
C GLU A 276 -21.99 -9.64 19.73
N LEU A 277 -22.60 -10.04 18.61
CA LEU A 277 -23.01 -9.10 17.55
C LEU A 277 -24.18 -8.19 17.94
N ASN A 278 -24.86 -8.44 19.06
CA ASN A 278 -25.89 -7.54 19.56
C ASN A 278 -25.32 -6.15 19.93
N ASP A 279 -24.03 -6.08 20.29
CA ASP A 279 -23.34 -4.84 20.63
C ASP A 279 -22.67 -4.16 19.42
N ALA A 280 -22.75 -4.77 18.23
CA ALA A 280 -22.16 -4.23 17.02
C ALA A 280 -23.05 -3.15 16.38
N TYR A 281 -22.46 -1.99 16.08
CA TYR A 281 -23.09 -0.95 15.26
C TYR A 281 -23.01 -1.31 13.77
N ILE A 282 -21.83 -1.75 13.33
CA ILE A 282 -21.54 -2.24 11.98
C ILE A 282 -20.98 -3.65 12.09
N VAL A 283 -21.40 -4.53 11.18
CA VAL A 283 -20.80 -5.84 10.96
C VAL A 283 -20.19 -5.85 9.57
N ILE A 284 -18.92 -6.24 9.50
CA ILE A 284 -18.19 -6.48 8.26
C ILE A 284 -17.93 -7.98 8.17
N ASP A 285 -18.54 -8.63 7.19
CA ASP A 285 -18.40 -10.05 6.93
C ASP A 285 -17.28 -10.31 5.92
N LEU A 286 -16.30 -11.10 6.36
CA LEU A 286 -15.10 -11.53 5.63
C LEU A 286 -15.22 -12.96 5.10
N SER A 287 -16.38 -13.60 5.27
CA SER A 287 -16.59 -14.98 4.84
C SER A 287 -16.45 -15.14 3.33
N GLU A 288 -15.72 -16.17 2.90
CA GLU A 288 -15.62 -16.61 1.50
C GLU A 288 -16.89 -17.36 1.08
N LEU A 289 -17.98 -16.62 0.88
CA LEU A 289 -19.25 -17.16 0.40
C LEU A 289 -19.29 -17.12 -1.12
N THR A 290 -19.58 -18.28 -1.73
CA THR A 290 -19.81 -18.44 -3.17
C THR A 290 -21.28 -18.74 -3.47
N PRO A 291 -21.79 -18.51 -4.68
CA PRO A 291 -23.13 -18.93 -5.07
C PRO A 291 -23.41 -20.41 -4.74
N PRO A 292 -24.60 -20.75 -4.19
CA PRO A 292 -25.74 -19.88 -3.89
C PRO A 292 -25.73 -19.22 -2.49
N ASN A 293 -24.62 -19.36 -1.75
CA ASN A 293 -24.51 -18.94 -0.34
C ASN A 293 -24.16 -17.45 -0.16
N ASP A 294 -23.88 -16.73 -1.24
CA ASP A 294 -23.46 -15.33 -1.25
C ASP A 294 -24.63 -14.32 -1.28
N THR A 295 -25.87 -14.79 -1.17
CA THR A 295 -27.06 -13.94 -1.06
C THR A 295 -27.36 -13.57 0.39
N LEU A 296 -28.00 -12.41 0.64
CA LEU A 296 -28.37 -11.99 1.99
C LEU A 296 -29.26 -13.00 2.71
N ASP A 297 -30.18 -13.67 2.01
CA ASP A 297 -31.04 -14.68 2.61
C ASP A 297 -30.29 -15.97 2.95
N ALA A 298 -29.33 -16.38 2.11
CA ALA A 298 -28.46 -17.50 2.44
C ALA A 298 -27.54 -17.16 3.62
N TRP A 299 -26.96 -15.96 3.62
CA TRP A 299 -26.19 -15.44 4.74
C TRP A 299 -26.99 -15.47 6.04
N LYS A 300 -28.22 -14.96 6.05
CA LYS A 300 -29.09 -15.02 7.24
C LYS A 300 -29.30 -16.46 7.70
N ARG A 301 -29.46 -17.42 6.79
CA ARG A 301 -29.59 -18.83 7.17
C ARG A 301 -28.32 -19.38 7.81
N LEU A 302 -27.16 -19.11 7.22
CA LEU A 302 -25.85 -19.57 7.71
C LEU A 302 -25.49 -18.94 9.05
N PHE A 303 -25.78 -17.65 9.22
CA PHE A 303 -25.56 -16.90 10.46
C PHE A 303 -26.73 -17.05 11.44
N GLY A 304 -27.65 -17.99 11.21
CA GLY A 304 -28.72 -18.32 12.16
C GLY A 304 -29.82 -17.28 12.34
N TYR A 305 -29.92 -16.26 11.49
CA TYR A 305 -30.93 -15.18 11.50
C TYR A 305 -32.26 -15.52 10.77
N GLN A 306 -32.76 -16.76 10.88
CA GLN A 306 -33.98 -17.21 10.19
C GLN A 306 -35.28 -16.68 10.83
N THR A 307 -36.40 -16.69 10.09
CA THR A 307 -37.68 -15.98 10.31
C THR A 307 -38.47 -16.31 11.60
N SER A 308 -37.92 -17.06 12.54
CA SER A 308 -38.52 -17.36 13.86
C SER A 308 -37.84 -16.66 15.04
N ILE A 309 -36.88 -15.77 14.81
CA ILE A 309 -36.26 -14.97 15.88
C ILE A 309 -37.15 -13.77 16.19
N GLU A 310 -37.51 -13.59 17.46
CA GLU A 310 -38.43 -12.54 17.95
C GLU A 310 -37.94 -11.11 17.68
N LYS A 311 -36.68 -10.88 17.28
CA LYS A 311 -36.16 -9.58 16.84
C LYS A 311 -34.82 -9.69 16.10
N LEU A 312 -34.73 -9.16 14.88
CA LEU A 312 -33.44 -9.01 14.18
C LEU A 312 -32.55 -7.96 14.86
N PRO A 313 -31.22 -8.14 14.91
CA PRO A 313 -30.30 -7.19 15.52
C PRO A 313 -30.27 -5.84 14.79
N ASN A 314 -29.87 -4.79 15.51
CA ASN A 314 -29.89 -3.42 15.01
C ASN A 314 -29.01 -3.23 13.76
N PHE A 315 -27.88 -3.93 13.62
CA PHE A 315 -27.06 -3.80 12.43
C PHE A 315 -27.80 -4.30 11.18
N LEU A 316 -28.58 -5.39 11.25
CA LEU A 316 -29.39 -5.87 10.12
C LEU A 316 -30.57 -4.96 9.83
N THR A 317 -31.34 -4.57 10.84
CA THR A 317 -32.54 -3.75 10.63
C THR A 317 -32.22 -2.35 10.11
N GLN A 318 -31.04 -1.83 10.45
CA GLN A 318 -30.51 -0.56 9.95
C GLN A 318 -29.60 -0.71 8.73
N LYS A 319 -29.51 -1.91 8.13
CA LYS A 319 -28.72 -2.21 6.94
C LYS A 319 -27.21 -1.87 7.03
N ARG A 320 -26.61 -2.10 8.20
CA ARG A 320 -25.19 -1.89 8.52
C ARG A 320 -24.39 -3.20 8.51
N LEU A 321 -24.71 -4.09 7.56
CA LEU A 321 -23.92 -5.27 7.25
C LEU A 321 -23.23 -5.05 5.90
N PHE A 322 -21.92 -5.21 5.89
CA PHE A 322 -21.04 -4.97 4.74
C PHE A 322 -20.14 -6.17 4.49
N ARG A 323 -19.64 -6.35 3.26
CA ARG A 323 -18.55 -7.28 2.93
C ARG A 323 -17.47 -6.53 2.17
N THR A 324 -16.24 -7.03 2.18
CA THR A 324 -15.09 -6.44 1.45
C THR A 324 -15.09 -6.75 -0.05
N ARG A 325 -16.24 -7.10 -0.63
CA ARG A 325 -16.36 -7.71 -1.97
C ARG A 325 -16.98 -6.79 -3.03
N LYS A 326 -16.95 -5.48 -2.80
CA LYS A 326 -17.52 -4.53 -3.74
C LYS A 326 -16.78 -4.50 -5.08
N LEU A 327 -15.45 -4.58 -5.09
CA LEU A 327 -14.65 -4.58 -6.31
C LEU A 327 -14.20 -5.99 -6.64
N LEU A 328 -14.72 -6.54 -7.73
CA LEU A 328 -14.36 -7.88 -8.22
C LEU A 328 -13.87 -7.83 -9.66
N ASN A 329 -13.06 -8.79 -10.08
CA ASN A 329 -12.86 -9.01 -11.52
C ASN A 329 -14.01 -9.85 -12.13
N LYS A 330 -13.99 -10.07 -13.45
CA LYS A 330 -15.00 -10.89 -14.16
C LYS A 330 -15.11 -12.34 -13.66
N MET A 331 -14.12 -12.82 -12.91
CA MET A 331 -14.05 -14.17 -12.35
C MET A 331 -14.39 -14.20 -10.85
N ALA A 332 -14.92 -13.09 -10.31
CA ALA A 332 -15.31 -12.92 -8.91
C ALA A 332 -14.16 -12.95 -7.88
N HIS A 333 -12.91 -12.74 -8.32
CA HIS A 333 -11.79 -12.51 -7.41
C HIS A 333 -11.81 -11.08 -6.87
N ASN A 334 -11.42 -10.92 -5.61
CA ASN A 334 -11.61 -9.72 -4.82
C ASN A 334 -10.39 -8.79 -4.90
N ASP A 335 -10.61 -7.54 -5.31
CA ASP A 335 -9.55 -6.51 -5.37
C ASP A 335 -9.01 -6.16 -3.97
N TRP A 336 -9.81 -6.37 -2.92
CA TRP A 336 -9.37 -6.23 -1.54
C TRP A 336 -8.06 -6.99 -1.27
N ASP A 337 -7.90 -8.18 -1.83
CA ASP A 337 -6.73 -9.02 -1.60
C ASP A 337 -5.48 -8.52 -2.36
N GLU A 338 -5.68 -7.77 -3.43
CA GLU A 338 -4.61 -7.26 -4.31
C GLU A 338 -4.14 -5.85 -3.88
N THR A 339 -5.06 -4.96 -3.53
CA THR A 339 -4.77 -3.51 -3.42
C THR A 339 -4.87 -2.96 -2.00
N SER A 340 -5.71 -3.53 -1.12
CA SER A 340 -5.86 -3.04 0.26
C SER A 340 -4.55 -3.03 1.06
N PRO A 341 -3.61 -4.00 0.89
CA PRO A 341 -2.35 -4.03 1.65
C PRO A 341 -1.42 -2.85 1.37
N SER A 342 -1.44 -2.30 0.15
CA SER A 342 -0.63 -1.14 -0.23
C SER A 342 -1.34 0.19 0.02
N ARG A 343 -2.67 0.18 0.24
CA ARG A 343 -3.52 1.37 0.38
C ARG A 343 -4.37 1.39 1.67
N PRO A 344 -3.77 1.28 2.86
CA PRO A 344 -4.48 1.36 4.13
C PRO A 344 -5.13 2.73 4.37
N ASP A 345 -4.65 3.79 3.71
CA ASP A 345 -5.25 5.13 3.70
C ASP A 345 -6.66 5.13 3.08
N LEU A 346 -6.90 4.28 2.09
CA LEU A 346 -8.22 4.10 1.49
C LEU A 346 -9.09 3.19 2.35
N VAL A 347 -8.52 2.15 2.98
CA VAL A 347 -9.27 1.27 3.89
C VAL A 347 -9.81 2.06 5.08
N LEU A 348 -8.97 2.95 5.64
CA LEU A 348 -9.36 3.88 6.69
C LEU A 348 -10.52 4.78 6.23
N GLN A 349 -10.41 5.42 5.07
CA GLN A 349 -11.47 6.30 4.55
C GLN A 349 -12.78 5.56 4.27
N ASP A 350 -12.71 4.35 3.73
CA ASP A 350 -13.87 3.47 3.53
C ASP A 350 -14.60 3.20 4.86
N LEU A 351 -13.87 2.86 5.93
CA LEU A 351 -14.44 2.68 7.27
C LEU A 351 -15.07 3.95 7.83
N ILE A 352 -14.39 5.09 7.64
CA ILE A 352 -14.91 6.40 8.06
C ILE A 352 -16.20 6.72 7.31
N ALA A 353 -16.27 6.44 6.01
CA ALA A 353 -17.42 6.75 5.17
C ALA A 353 -18.66 5.91 5.53
N ILE A 354 -18.50 4.62 5.80
CA ILE A 354 -19.62 3.76 6.22
C ILE A 354 -20.11 4.10 7.64
N GLN A 355 -19.25 4.68 8.47
CA GLN A 355 -19.57 5.08 9.84
C GLN A 355 -20.16 6.50 9.92
N TYR A 356 -19.56 7.44 9.21
CA TYR A 356 -19.84 8.86 9.22
C TYR A 356 -19.96 9.42 7.79
N PRO A 357 -21.08 9.17 7.08
CA PRO A 357 -21.25 9.62 5.70
C PRO A 357 -21.13 11.15 5.51
N SER A 358 -21.27 11.95 6.57
CA SER A 358 -21.11 13.40 6.52
C SER A 358 -19.66 13.88 6.59
N TYR A 359 -18.69 12.99 6.87
CA TYR A 359 -17.27 13.33 6.95
C TYR A 359 -16.71 13.72 5.58
N GLN A 360 -16.92 12.85 4.58
CA GLN A 360 -16.64 13.11 3.17
C GLN A 360 -17.87 12.73 2.35
N LYS A 361 -18.78 13.68 2.14
CA LYS A 361 -20.11 13.44 1.59
C LYS A 361 -20.13 12.72 0.24
N ASP A 362 -19.15 13.01 -0.61
CA ASP A 362 -19.05 12.49 -1.98
C ASP A 362 -17.94 11.43 -2.11
N TYR A 363 -17.48 10.87 -0.99
CA TYR A 363 -16.46 9.82 -1.02
C TYR A 363 -17.01 8.54 -1.63
N TYR A 364 -16.24 7.99 -2.57
CA TYR A 364 -16.53 6.69 -3.17
C TYR A 364 -15.95 5.58 -2.28
N VAL A 365 -16.82 4.84 -1.60
CA VAL A 365 -16.46 3.64 -0.85
C VAL A 365 -16.04 2.56 -1.82
N ARG A 366 -14.80 2.07 -1.68
CA ARG A 366 -14.17 1.15 -2.62
C ARG A 366 -14.55 -0.29 -2.35
N TRP A 367 -14.23 -0.83 -1.18
CA TRP A 367 -14.29 -2.28 -0.95
C TRP A 367 -15.53 -2.73 -0.18
N PHE A 368 -16.13 -1.87 0.64
CA PHE A 368 -17.33 -2.27 1.41
C PHE A 368 -18.60 -2.17 0.58
N ASP A 369 -19.18 -3.32 0.23
CA ASP A 369 -20.53 -3.40 -0.34
C ASP A 369 -21.56 -3.18 0.76
N LYS A 370 -22.72 -2.60 0.45
CA LYS A 370 -23.81 -2.53 1.43
C LYS A 370 -24.61 -3.81 1.40
N PHE A 371 -24.04 -4.93 1.86
CA PHE A 371 -24.61 -6.27 1.72
C PHE A 371 -26.07 -6.42 2.19
N ALA A 372 -26.47 -5.75 3.29
CA ALA A 372 -27.86 -5.76 3.76
C ALA A 372 -28.79 -4.74 3.06
N GLU A 373 -28.30 -3.94 2.13
CA GLU A 373 -29.07 -2.93 1.40
C GLU A 373 -29.12 -3.20 -0.11
N THR A 374 -27.98 -3.08 -0.78
CA THR A 374 -27.83 -3.17 -2.24
C THR A 374 -27.04 -4.39 -2.65
N GLY A 375 -26.05 -4.81 -1.86
CA GLY A 375 -25.03 -5.77 -2.31
C GLY A 375 -24.37 -5.33 -3.61
N ASP A 376 -24.08 -4.02 -3.73
CA ASP A 376 -23.52 -3.43 -4.95
C ASP A 376 -22.11 -3.97 -5.19
N VAL A 377 -21.98 -4.73 -6.27
CA VAL A 377 -20.71 -5.22 -6.79
C VAL A 377 -20.40 -4.46 -8.08
N GLU A 378 -19.17 -4.01 -8.21
CA GLU A 378 -18.58 -3.43 -9.41
C GLU A 378 -17.55 -4.40 -9.99
N ILE A 379 -17.68 -4.67 -11.29
CA ILE A 379 -16.75 -5.54 -12.01
C ILE A 379 -15.65 -4.67 -12.61
N LEU A 380 -14.44 -4.81 -12.09
CA LEU A 380 -13.21 -4.25 -12.64
C LEU A 380 -12.88 -4.93 -13.97
N THR A 381 -12.71 -4.13 -15.02
CA THR A 381 -12.40 -4.59 -16.37
C THR A 381 -11.24 -3.82 -16.99
N GLU A 382 -10.64 -4.41 -18.02
CA GLU A 382 -9.61 -3.78 -18.87
C GLU A 382 -9.96 -2.38 -19.39
N GLN A 383 -11.25 -2.04 -19.53
CA GLN A 383 -11.69 -0.73 -20.01
C GLN A 383 -11.41 0.39 -19.01
N GLN A 384 -11.24 0.06 -17.73
CA GLN A 384 -10.91 1.00 -16.65
C GLN A 384 -9.41 1.25 -16.51
N CYS A 385 -8.57 0.66 -17.37
CA CYS A 385 -7.15 0.99 -17.38
C CYS A 385 -6.90 2.41 -17.89
N ASP A 386 -6.21 3.23 -17.10
CA ASP A 386 -5.62 4.47 -17.57
C ASP A 386 -4.27 4.21 -18.25
N GLU A 387 -4.33 3.94 -19.55
CA GLU A 387 -3.16 3.70 -20.42
C GLU A 387 -2.11 4.81 -20.34
N SER A 388 -2.50 6.05 -20.00
CA SER A 388 -1.55 7.17 -19.95
C SER A 388 -0.57 7.05 -18.78
N THR A 389 -0.90 6.21 -17.79
CA THR A 389 -0.11 5.99 -16.57
C THR A 389 0.49 4.59 -16.48
N PHE A 390 0.16 3.67 -17.40
CA PHE A 390 0.68 2.30 -17.37
C PHE A 390 2.21 2.27 -17.52
N GLY A 391 2.90 1.60 -16.59
CA GLY A 391 4.37 1.56 -16.57
C GLY A 391 5.02 2.87 -16.10
N LEU A 392 4.27 3.76 -15.45
CA LEU A 392 4.77 4.99 -14.85
C LEU A 392 4.51 4.99 -13.33
N PRO A 393 5.44 5.54 -12.52
CA PRO A 393 5.22 5.68 -11.09
C PRO A 393 3.92 6.42 -10.76
N LYS A 394 3.10 5.86 -9.87
CA LYS A 394 1.93 6.56 -9.33
C LYS A 394 2.40 7.70 -8.43
N ASN A 395 1.85 8.89 -8.64
CA ASN A 395 2.23 10.11 -7.92
C ASN A 395 1.07 10.83 -7.23
N ASP A 396 -0.16 10.35 -7.41
CA ASP A 396 -1.35 10.84 -6.74
C ASP A 396 -1.95 9.75 -5.85
N PHE A 397 -1.90 9.98 -4.54
CA PHE A 397 -2.47 9.09 -3.52
C PHE A 397 -3.69 9.71 -2.84
N GLY A 398 -4.27 10.76 -3.45
CA GLY A 398 -5.31 11.58 -2.86
C GLY A 398 -4.75 12.68 -1.97
N THR A 399 -5.64 13.48 -1.41
CA THR A 399 -5.29 14.52 -0.42
C THR A 399 -6.29 14.51 0.71
N CYS A 400 -5.84 14.88 1.91
CA CYS A 400 -6.68 15.14 3.06
C CYS A 400 -6.59 16.61 3.47
N VAL A 401 -7.73 17.23 3.75
CA VAL A 401 -7.81 18.61 4.24
C VAL A 401 -7.96 18.57 5.76
N PRO A 402 -7.09 19.23 6.54
CA PRO A 402 -7.23 19.31 7.98
C PRO A 402 -8.55 19.96 8.40
N MET A 403 -9.28 19.32 9.31
CA MET A 403 -10.51 19.80 9.91
C MET A 403 -10.69 19.24 11.33
N GLN A 404 -11.70 19.69 12.05
CA GLN A 404 -12.06 19.15 13.36
C GLN A 404 -13.43 18.48 13.22
N PHE A 405 -13.44 17.16 13.05
CA PHE A 405 -14.67 16.40 12.96
C PHE A 405 -15.09 15.87 14.33
N THR A 406 -16.33 16.14 14.72
CA THR A 406 -16.87 15.80 16.04
C THR A 406 -17.83 14.60 16.01
N GLY A 407 -17.89 13.85 14.91
CA GLY A 407 -18.84 12.76 14.74
C GLY A 407 -20.23 13.22 14.29
N ASP A 408 -21.16 12.26 14.26
CA ASP A 408 -22.56 12.47 13.89
C ASP A 408 -23.49 12.74 15.09
N ASN A 409 -22.92 12.84 16.30
CA ASN A 409 -23.65 12.93 17.57
C ASN A 409 -24.67 11.81 17.79
N LYS A 410 -24.41 10.59 17.28
CA LYS A 410 -25.25 9.42 17.56
C LYS A 410 -24.53 8.39 18.42
N ASP A 411 -25.26 7.68 19.26
CA ASP A 411 -24.74 6.51 19.99
C ASP A 411 -24.71 5.25 19.11
N ILE A 412 -24.39 4.10 19.73
CA ILE A 412 -24.36 2.78 19.08
C ILE A 412 -25.74 2.28 18.63
N ASN A 413 -26.81 2.85 19.16
CA ASN A 413 -28.20 2.53 18.79
C ASN A 413 -28.72 3.49 17.71
N GLY A 414 -27.93 4.49 17.30
CA GLY A 414 -28.34 5.51 16.35
C GLY A 414 -29.14 6.67 16.98
N ASN A 415 -29.26 6.71 18.31
CA ASN A 415 -29.96 7.78 19.02
C ASN A 415 -29.08 9.03 19.09
N LYS A 416 -29.69 10.22 19.00
CA LYS A 416 -28.97 11.49 19.17
C LYS A 416 -28.46 11.63 20.61
N VAL A 417 -27.21 12.05 20.76
CA VAL A 417 -26.54 12.32 22.04
C VAL A 417 -26.12 13.77 22.08
N ASN A 418 -26.46 14.49 23.16
CA ASN A 418 -25.97 15.85 23.37
C ASN A 418 -24.48 15.82 23.70
N ALA A 419 -23.64 16.37 22.82
CA ALA A 419 -22.19 16.42 23.02
C ALA A 419 -21.78 17.23 24.27
N LYS A 420 -22.61 18.17 24.74
CA LYS A 420 -22.30 19.09 25.84
C LYS A 420 -22.24 18.48 27.25
N ASP A 421 -22.75 17.27 27.46
CA ASP A 421 -22.82 16.65 28.79
C ASP A 421 -21.58 15.76 29.13
N GLY A 422 -20.39 16.07 28.58
CA GLY A 422 -19.27 15.13 28.58
C GLY A 422 -17.87 15.65 28.86
N ASP A 423 -17.64 16.96 28.98
CA ASP A 423 -16.39 17.46 29.56
C ASP A 423 -16.54 17.47 31.09
N GLY A 424 -16.66 16.26 31.65
CA GLY A 424 -16.53 16.05 33.07
C GLY A 424 -15.15 16.53 33.50
N LYS A 425 -15.14 17.55 34.36
CA LYS A 425 -14.00 18.01 35.14
C LYS A 425 -13.23 16.78 35.64
N TYR A 426 -12.03 16.57 35.12
CA TYR A 426 -11.10 15.57 35.66
C TYR A 426 -10.57 16.14 36.99
N ASP A 427 -11.11 15.66 38.11
CA ASP A 427 -10.49 15.82 39.42
C ASP A 427 -9.36 14.79 39.51
N ASP A 428 -8.13 15.24 39.32
CA ASP A 428 -6.92 14.49 39.66
C ASP A 428 -6.85 14.35 41.19
N ASN A 429 -7.17 13.18 41.70
CA ASN A 429 -6.64 12.73 42.98
C ASN A 429 -6.34 11.23 42.92
N ASN A 430 -5.04 10.96 43.10
CA ASN A 430 -4.45 9.70 43.58
C ASN A 430 -4.01 8.66 42.53
N SER A 431 -2.78 8.83 42.00
CA SER A 431 -1.75 7.81 42.23
C SER A 431 -0.35 8.41 42.06
N ASN A 432 0.51 8.13 43.05
CA ASN A 432 1.94 8.29 42.97
C ASN A 432 2.49 7.28 41.96
N ASP A 433 3.06 7.73 40.85
CA ASP A 433 4.18 7.03 40.21
C ASP A 433 5.04 8.00 39.39
N GLU A 434 6.28 8.17 39.81
CA GLU A 434 7.30 9.01 39.19
C GLU A 434 7.92 8.29 37.99
N ASN A 435 7.44 8.57 36.78
CA ASN A 435 8.27 8.84 35.59
C ASN A 435 7.41 8.96 34.32
N LYS A 436 6.86 10.15 34.07
CA LYS A 436 6.36 10.55 32.74
C LYS A 436 7.21 11.70 32.20
N LYS A 437 8.10 11.40 31.25
CA LYS A 437 8.63 12.41 30.33
C LYS A 437 7.46 12.90 29.46
N LYS A 438 6.97 14.09 29.78
CA LYS A 438 5.99 14.85 28.99
C LYS A 438 6.57 15.15 27.61
N VAL A 439 5.97 14.58 26.56
CA VAL A 439 6.15 15.09 25.20
C VAL A 439 5.23 16.31 25.07
N LYS A 440 5.83 17.48 24.83
CA LYS A 440 5.09 18.73 24.56
C LYS A 440 4.58 18.69 23.10
N PRO A 441 3.36 19.16 22.82
CA PRO A 441 2.89 19.35 21.44
C PRO A 441 3.72 20.45 20.77
N GLY A 442 4.37 20.10 19.66
CA GLY A 442 5.12 21.04 18.83
C GLY A 442 4.16 21.94 18.05
N VAL A 443 4.23 23.24 18.32
CA VAL A 443 3.63 24.29 17.50
C VAL A 443 4.42 24.37 16.20
N ILE A 444 3.82 23.98 15.06
CA ILE A 444 4.37 24.33 13.75
C ILE A 444 3.85 25.72 13.38
N VAL A 445 4.79 26.66 13.29
CA VAL A 445 4.57 28.04 12.87
C VAL A 445 4.08 28.04 11.43
N ALA A 446 2.81 28.43 11.24
CA ALA A 446 2.31 28.88 9.95
C ALA A 446 2.98 30.22 9.61
N GLY A 447 3.88 30.22 8.62
CA GLY A 447 4.55 31.43 8.15
C GLY A 447 5.16 31.26 6.76
N ALA A 448 4.58 31.98 5.79
CA ALA A 448 5.08 32.25 4.44
C ALA A 448 4.88 31.17 3.35
N LEU A 449 3.61 30.93 2.97
CA LEU A 449 3.24 30.40 1.64
C LEU A 449 2.54 31.50 0.83
N ALA A 450 3.29 32.18 -0.03
CA ALA A 450 2.73 32.90 -1.19
C ALA A 450 3.77 33.18 -2.29
N GLY A 451 5.08 33.18 -2.00
CA GLY A 451 6.13 33.48 -3.00
C GLY A 451 6.78 32.29 -3.70
N ALA A 452 6.69 31.07 -3.14
CA ALA A 452 7.49 29.92 -3.60
C ALA A 452 6.82 29.07 -4.70
N PHE A 453 5.48 29.11 -4.83
CA PHE A 453 4.76 28.23 -5.77
C PHE A 453 4.93 28.62 -7.24
N VAL A 454 5.12 29.90 -7.55
CA VAL A 454 5.31 30.36 -8.95
C VAL A 454 6.71 30.00 -9.48
N ILE A 455 7.73 29.98 -8.61
CA ILE A 455 9.11 29.67 -8.98
C ILE A 455 9.31 28.15 -9.14
N LEU A 456 8.66 27.33 -8.29
CA LEU A 456 8.69 25.88 -8.42
C LEU A 456 7.91 25.39 -9.67
N GLY A 457 6.76 26.00 -9.99
CA GLY A 457 6.00 25.66 -11.19
C GLY A 457 6.76 25.92 -12.49
N LEU A 458 7.48 27.05 -12.58
CA LEU A 458 8.34 27.35 -13.75
C LEU A 458 9.59 26.46 -13.82
N GLY A 459 10.16 26.09 -12.67
CA GLY A 459 11.29 25.15 -12.60
C GLY A 459 10.93 23.74 -13.08
N VAL A 460 9.76 23.23 -12.65
CA VAL A 460 9.26 21.92 -13.07
C VAL A 460 8.89 21.91 -14.55
N TRP A 461 8.24 22.97 -15.06
CA TRP A 461 7.91 23.07 -16.48
C TRP A 461 9.18 23.16 -17.36
N SER A 462 10.18 23.93 -16.93
CA SER A 462 11.48 24.04 -17.61
C SER A 462 12.23 22.70 -17.60
N LEU A 463 12.16 21.93 -16.51
CA LEU A 463 12.72 20.58 -16.40
C LEU A 463 12.02 19.57 -17.34
N ILE A 464 10.69 19.64 -17.48
CA ILE A 464 9.92 18.80 -18.39
C ILE A 464 10.25 19.13 -19.85
N VAL A 465 10.32 20.42 -20.20
CA VAL A 465 10.67 20.88 -21.55
C VAL A 465 12.12 20.52 -21.90
N ALA A 466 13.06 20.67 -20.95
CA ALA A 466 14.45 20.25 -21.13
C ALA A 466 14.57 18.73 -21.33
N ARG A 467 13.86 17.93 -20.52
CA ARG A 467 13.82 16.46 -20.68
C ARG A 467 13.25 16.03 -22.02
N ARG A 468 12.19 16.70 -22.51
CA ARG A 468 11.60 16.42 -23.83
C ARG A 468 12.58 16.73 -24.97
N LYS A 469 13.27 17.87 -24.91
CA LYS A 469 14.24 18.30 -25.92
C LYS A 469 15.52 17.44 -25.94
N TYR A 470 15.93 16.91 -24.77
CA TYR A 470 17.02 15.93 -24.68
C TYR A 470 16.63 14.57 -25.30
N ARG A 471 15.39 14.12 -25.09
CA ARG A 471 14.87 12.88 -25.72
C ARG A 471 14.89 12.96 -27.24
N GLU A 472 14.45 14.09 -27.80
CA GLU A 472 14.45 14.30 -29.27
C GLU A 472 15.87 14.35 -29.86
N ARG A 473 16.86 14.88 -29.13
CA ARG A 473 18.28 14.83 -29.54
C ARG A 473 18.88 13.43 -29.45
N PHE A 474 18.51 12.64 -28.44
CA PHE A 474 19.00 11.27 -28.29
C PHE A 474 18.45 10.33 -29.38
N VAL A 475 17.20 10.53 -29.79
CA VAL A 475 16.61 9.79 -30.93
C VAL A 475 17.36 10.14 -32.22
N LYS A 476 17.64 11.42 -32.48
CA LYS A 476 18.44 11.82 -33.66
C LYS A 476 19.86 11.24 -33.67
N LEU A 477 20.55 11.19 -32.53
CA LEU A 477 21.88 10.61 -32.43
C LEU A 477 21.88 9.08 -32.64
N LYS A 478 20.81 8.40 -32.23
CA LYS A 478 20.63 6.97 -32.49
C LYS A 478 20.39 6.69 -33.98
N ASP A 479 19.56 7.50 -34.64
CA ASP A 479 19.27 7.38 -36.07
C ASP A 479 20.51 7.71 -36.93
N GLU A 480 21.33 8.69 -36.52
CA GLU A 480 22.61 9.02 -37.18
C GLU A 480 23.63 7.87 -37.06
N HIS A 481 23.70 7.20 -35.91
CA HIS A 481 24.60 6.06 -35.69
C HIS A 481 24.15 4.80 -36.45
N GLU A 482 22.84 4.57 -36.60
CA GLU A 482 22.29 3.49 -37.43
C GLU A 482 22.49 3.76 -38.94
N SER A 483 22.41 5.03 -39.37
CA SER A 483 22.71 5.44 -40.75
C SER A 483 24.19 5.24 -41.11
N GLN A 484 25.11 5.60 -40.21
CA GLN A 484 26.55 5.39 -40.41
C GLN A 484 26.95 3.90 -40.36
N SER A 485 26.30 3.10 -39.51
CA SER A 485 26.50 1.65 -39.42
C SER A 485 26.07 0.90 -40.69
N LYS A 486 24.98 1.34 -41.34
CA LYS A 486 24.53 0.78 -42.63
C LYS A 486 25.45 1.17 -43.80
N GLY A 487 25.96 2.40 -43.82
CA GLY A 487 26.91 2.85 -44.84
C GLY A 487 28.26 2.13 -44.82
N VAL A 488 28.72 1.68 -43.65
CA VAL A 488 29.99 0.93 -43.51
C VAL A 488 29.85 -0.54 -43.93
N LYS A 489 28.63 -1.12 -43.88
CA LYS A 489 28.40 -2.50 -44.36
C LYS A 489 28.35 -2.61 -45.89
N GLU A 490 27.87 -1.59 -46.60
CA GLU A 490 27.83 -1.61 -48.08
C GLU A 490 29.19 -1.41 -48.75
N VAL A 491 30.20 -0.88 -48.04
CA VAL A 491 31.56 -0.69 -48.60
C VAL A 491 32.42 -1.96 -48.49
N ASN A 492 32.04 -2.92 -47.64
CA ASN A 492 32.77 -4.19 -47.47
C ASN A 492 32.21 -5.36 -48.30
N GLU A 493 31.22 -5.13 -49.16
CA GLU A 493 30.60 -6.15 -50.03
C GLU A 493 30.66 -5.80 -51.53
N LYS A 494 31.64 -5.00 -51.97
CA LYS A 494 31.93 -4.77 -53.40
C LYS A 494 33.34 -5.14 -53.81
#